data_AF-A0AAN5BTN9-F1
#
_entry.id   AF-A0AAN5BTN9-F1
#
_cell.length_a   1.000
_cell.length_b   1.000
_cell.length_c   1.000
_cell.angle_alpha   90.00
_cell.angle_beta   90.00
_cell.angle_gamma   90.00
#
_symmetry.space_group_name_H-M   'P 1'
#
loop_
_entity.id
_entity.type
_entity.pdbx_description
1 polymer ?
#
loop_
_entity_poly.entity_id
_entity_poly.type
_entity_poly.pdbx_seq_one_letter_code
_entity_poly.pdbx_strand_id
1 'polypeptide(L)'
;MYLNRFFATHFASLRTTATRITSPSIARLSAIRAHLSPSPISPFSHQARAMSVPSTMKAVIVEKLGGPEVLEFKSDHPVPTPQEGQLLVKNNISGVNYIDTYFRTGLYPSAKPEILGREGAGTVVALGSGPNPYGFKVGDRVAWMTTGGYAEYTAVPAAKTVKIPDEITDEDAIAGFLSGLTVITLAKETYAVQKGDWVLLHAAAGGAGFLMTQVLKSLGAKVIGTAGGPEKVALVKSLGADVVIDYRSEEGKDWVKKVKEVTDGRGVDVVYDSVGKDTWEGSLEAVKRKGTIVWFGNASGPVPPLPLQ
;
A
#
# COMPACT_ATOMS: atom_id res chain seq x y z
N MET A 1 9.46 -7.86 -12.77
CA MET A 1 10.71 -7.14 -13.09
C MET A 1 10.64 -5.64 -12.77
N TYR A 2 9.46 -5.00 -12.81
CA TYR A 2 9.29 -3.58 -12.45
C TYR A 2 9.34 -3.26 -10.93
N LEU A 3 8.84 -4.14 -10.05
CA LEU A 3 8.87 -3.91 -8.59
C LEU A 3 10.30 -3.77 -8.01
N ASN A 4 11.24 -4.61 -8.44
CA ASN A 4 12.63 -4.57 -7.93
C ASN A 4 13.39 -3.30 -8.37
N ARG A 5 13.04 -2.68 -9.50
CA ARG A 5 13.69 -1.44 -9.95
C ARG A 5 13.19 -0.20 -9.22
N PHE A 6 11.96 -0.21 -8.70
CA PHE A 6 11.35 0.95 -8.05
C PHE A 6 11.97 1.28 -6.69
N PHE A 7 12.13 0.26 -5.81
CA PHE A 7 12.80 0.45 -4.51
C PHE A 7 14.23 0.98 -4.65
N ALA A 8 14.97 0.50 -5.66
CA ALA A 8 16.34 0.92 -5.91
C ALA A 8 16.48 2.36 -6.42
N THR A 9 15.50 2.89 -7.17
CA THR A 9 15.63 4.20 -7.83
C THR A 9 15.02 5.37 -7.04
N HIS A 10 13.95 5.16 -6.27
CA HIS A 10 13.27 6.28 -5.59
C HIS A 10 13.87 6.64 -4.22
N PHE A 11 14.52 5.70 -3.52
CA PHE A 11 15.26 6.02 -2.28
C PHE A 11 16.64 6.67 -2.54
N ALA A 12 17.24 6.45 -3.71
CA ALA A 12 18.52 7.08 -4.07
C ALA A 12 18.39 8.60 -4.30
N SER A 13 17.22 9.06 -4.76
CA SER A 13 16.95 10.47 -5.09
C SER A 13 16.90 11.42 -3.89
N LEU A 14 16.83 10.91 -2.66
CA LEU A 14 16.80 11.72 -1.43
C LEU A 14 18.18 11.92 -0.78
N ARG A 15 19.27 11.37 -1.36
CA ARG A 15 20.62 11.40 -0.75
C ARG A 15 21.56 12.47 -1.29
N THR A 16 21.14 13.32 -2.22
CA THR A 16 22.07 14.20 -2.94
C THR A 16 22.04 15.65 -2.45
N THR A 17 22.30 15.88 -1.16
CA THR A 17 22.84 17.18 -0.70
C THR A 17 23.55 17.02 0.65
N ALA A 18 24.81 16.58 0.61
CA ALA A 18 25.75 16.80 1.71
C ALA A 18 27.14 17.01 1.10
N THR A 19 27.53 18.28 1.07
CA THR A 19 28.73 18.79 0.43
C THR A 19 29.99 18.34 1.19
N ARG A 20 30.99 17.88 0.43
CA ARG A 20 32.35 17.55 0.88
C ARG A 20 33.00 18.73 1.60
N ILE A 21 33.58 18.46 2.77
CA ILE A 21 34.74 19.20 3.28
C ILE A 21 35.86 18.18 3.52
N THR A 22 36.95 18.34 2.79
CA THR A 22 38.19 17.57 2.91
C THR A 22 39.22 18.39 3.67
N SER A 23 39.87 17.83 4.69
CA SER A 23 41.27 18.14 5.02
C SER A 23 41.89 17.07 5.93
N PRO A 24 43.20 16.75 5.82
CA PRO A 24 43.82 15.56 6.38
C PRO A 24 44.66 15.85 7.63
N SER A 25 44.65 14.94 8.62
CA SER A 25 45.74 14.87 9.59
C SER A 25 45.80 13.52 10.32
N ILE A 26 46.80 12.74 9.89
CA ILE A 26 47.84 12.15 10.75
C ILE A 26 47.41 11.07 11.77
N ALA A 27 47.77 9.85 11.37
CA ALA A 27 48.27 8.75 12.17
C ALA A 27 48.72 9.10 13.60
N ARG A 28 48.14 8.42 14.59
CA ARG A 28 48.83 7.91 15.78
C ARG A 28 47.86 7.01 16.56
N LEU A 29 48.45 6.08 17.30
CA LEU A 29 47.81 5.12 18.23
C LEU A 29 47.44 3.75 17.64
N SER A 30 48.39 3.18 16.88
CA SER A 30 48.73 1.77 17.01
C SER A 30 49.48 1.53 18.33
N ALA A 31 48.77 1.44 19.46
CA ALA A 31 49.29 0.91 20.72
C ALA A 31 48.14 0.75 21.72
N ILE A 32 47.51 -0.42 21.70
CA ILE A 32 47.00 -1.24 22.82
C ILE A 32 46.56 -2.54 22.15
N ARG A 33 47.56 -3.37 21.82
CA ARG A 33 47.37 -4.74 21.33
C ARG A 33 48.39 -5.63 22.03
N ALA A 34 48.22 -5.76 23.34
CA ALA A 34 48.85 -6.79 24.17
C ALA A 34 48.14 -6.76 25.52
N HIS A 35 47.71 -7.93 26.00
CA HIS A 35 46.77 -8.17 27.12
C HIS A 35 45.32 -8.29 26.67
N LEU A 36 45.01 -9.44 26.07
CA LEU A 36 43.80 -10.23 26.26
C LEU A 36 44.00 -11.46 25.36
N SER A 37 44.65 -12.49 25.89
CA SER A 37 44.68 -13.81 25.24
C SER A 37 43.26 -14.37 25.27
N PRO A 38 42.63 -14.71 24.13
CA PRO A 38 41.35 -15.39 24.17
C PRO A 38 41.58 -16.87 24.50
N SER A 39 40.95 -17.36 25.56
CA SER A 39 40.76 -18.79 25.78
C SER A 39 40.04 -19.40 24.57
N PRO A 40 40.29 -20.67 24.19
CA PRO A 40 39.61 -21.30 23.07
C PRO A 40 38.11 -21.42 23.38
N ILE A 41 37.31 -20.63 22.67
CA ILE A 41 35.85 -20.75 22.67
C ILE A 41 35.51 -22.01 21.87
N SER A 42 34.95 -23.01 22.56
CA SER A 42 34.30 -24.16 21.95
C SER A 42 33.30 -23.71 20.88
N PRO A 43 33.24 -24.33 19.69
CA PRO A 43 32.29 -23.93 18.68
C PRO A 43 30.89 -24.30 19.17
N PHE A 44 30.19 -23.33 19.77
CA PHE A 44 28.74 -23.39 19.88
C PHE A 44 28.20 -23.39 18.45
N SER A 45 27.82 -24.57 17.99
CA SER A 45 27.03 -24.74 16.79
C SER A 45 25.74 -23.93 16.98
N HIS A 46 25.63 -22.79 16.30
CA HIS A 46 24.32 -22.23 15.97
C HIS A 46 23.65 -23.19 14.98
N GLN A 47 23.13 -24.30 15.49
CA GLN A 47 21.98 -24.92 14.85
C GLN A 47 20.84 -23.92 15.05
N ALA A 48 20.58 -23.11 14.02
CA ALA A 48 19.31 -22.44 13.89
C ALA A 48 18.24 -23.54 14.02
N ARG A 49 17.56 -23.56 15.17
CA ARG A 49 16.46 -24.48 15.42
C ARG A 49 15.43 -24.14 14.33
N ALA A 50 15.30 -25.00 13.31
CA ALA A 50 14.27 -24.84 12.31
C ALA A 50 12.94 -24.73 13.07
N MET A 51 12.31 -23.55 13.04
CA MET A 51 11.01 -23.40 13.67
C MET A 51 10.05 -24.33 12.94
N SER A 52 9.65 -25.42 13.59
CA SER A 52 8.64 -26.32 13.05
C SER A 52 7.35 -25.52 12.90
N VAL A 53 6.82 -25.46 11.67
CA VAL A 53 5.51 -24.86 11.39
C VAL A 53 4.44 -25.61 12.21
N PRO A 54 3.60 -24.92 13.00
CA PRO A 54 2.56 -25.58 13.80
C PRO A 54 1.45 -26.11 12.89
N SER A 55 0.67 -27.08 13.38
CA SER A 55 -0.50 -27.61 12.67
C SER A 55 -1.68 -26.64 12.66
N THR A 56 -1.78 -25.78 13.68
CA THR A 56 -2.83 -24.76 13.85
C THR A 56 -2.27 -23.38 14.13
N MET A 57 -3.09 -22.35 13.93
CA MET A 57 -2.77 -20.94 14.06
C MET A 57 -3.98 -20.12 14.52
N LYS A 58 -3.70 -18.89 14.94
CA LYS A 58 -4.72 -17.85 15.13
C LYS A 58 -5.09 -17.21 13.80
N ALA A 59 -6.38 -17.00 13.57
CA ALA A 59 -6.91 -16.31 12.40
C ALA A 59 -8.23 -15.61 12.70
N VAL A 60 -8.58 -14.61 11.87
CA VAL A 60 -9.90 -13.98 11.83
C VAL A 60 -10.66 -14.50 10.62
N ILE A 61 -11.81 -15.12 10.87
CA ILE A 61 -12.63 -15.81 9.88
C ILE A 61 -13.94 -15.05 9.68
N VAL A 62 -14.40 -15.03 8.43
CA VAL A 62 -15.74 -14.56 8.06
C VAL A 62 -16.52 -15.76 7.53
N GLU A 63 -17.48 -16.27 8.30
CA GLU A 63 -18.30 -17.41 7.90
C GLU A 63 -19.51 -17.02 7.05
N LYS A 64 -19.98 -15.77 7.20
CA LYS A 64 -21.16 -15.24 6.50
C LYS A 64 -20.98 -13.75 6.21
N LEU A 65 -21.79 -13.23 5.30
CA LEU A 65 -21.78 -11.80 4.97
C LEU A 65 -22.28 -10.95 6.15
N GLY A 66 -21.71 -9.76 6.34
CA GLY A 66 -22.16 -8.81 7.35
C GLY A 66 -21.23 -7.61 7.59
N GLY A 67 -21.54 -6.85 8.64
CA GLY A 67 -20.70 -5.77 9.14
C GLY A 67 -19.50 -6.30 9.94
N PRO A 68 -18.78 -5.46 10.71
CA PRO A 68 -17.63 -5.91 11.50
C PRO A 68 -17.95 -7.02 12.51
N GLU A 69 -19.20 -7.16 12.92
CA GLU A 69 -19.68 -8.17 13.88
C GLU A 69 -19.55 -9.62 13.41
N VAL A 70 -19.35 -9.86 12.10
CA VAL A 70 -19.12 -11.23 11.57
C VAL A 70 -17.64 -11.65 11.56
N LEU A 71 -16.75 -10.81 12.10
CA LEU A 71 -15.32 -11.14 12.25
C LEU A 71 -15.13 -12.04 13.47
N GLU A 72 -14.83 -13.31 13.22
CA GLU A 72 -14.69 -14.32 14.28
C GLU A 72 -13.22 -14.70 14.47
N PHE A 73 -12.70 -14.50 15.68
CA PHE A 73 -11.36 -14.95 16.04
C PHE A 73 -11.36 -16.45 16.35
N LYS A 74 -10.47 -17.21 15.70
CA LYS A 74 -10.21 -18.62 15.98
C LYS A 74 -8.76 -18.81 16.40
N SER A 75 -8.53 -19.53 17.48
CA SER A 75 -7.18 -19.80 18.01
C SER A 75 -6.52 -21.07 17.48
N ASP A 76 -7.28 -21.92 16.78
CA ASP A 76 -6.92 -23.28 16.37
C ASP A 76 -7.22 -23.54 14.88
N HIS A 77 -7.21 -22.50 14.05
CA HIS A 77 -7.41 -22.63 12.61
C HIS A 77 -6.24 -23.42 11.97
N PRO A 78 -6.46 -24.34 11.02
CA PRO A 78 -5.37 -25.06 10.35
C PRO A 78 -4.37 -24.12 9.66
N VAL A 79 -3.07 -24.39 9.79
CA VAL A 79 -2.04 -23.71 8.99
C VAL A 79 -2.08 -24.25 7.57
N PRO A 80 -2.12 -23.39 6.52
CA PRO A 80 -2.17 -23.86 5.15
C PRO A 80 -0.84 -24.51 4.74
N THR A 81 -0.91 -25.59 3.96
CA THR A 81 0.27 -26.16 3.31
C THR A 81 0.49 -25.45 1.98
N PRO A 82 1.68 -24.89 1.70
CA PRO A 82 1.95 -24.22 0.44
C PRO A 82 1.95 -25.23 -0.72
N GLN A 83 1.16 -24.95 -1.76
CA GLN A 83 1.16 -25.73 -3.00
C GLN A 83 2.29 -25.30 -3.95
N GLU A 84 2.42 -25.98 -5.09
CA GLU A 84 3.37 -25.58 -6.13
C GLU A 84 3.22 -24.10 -6.52
N GLY A 85 4.35 -23.40 -6.61
CA GLY A 85 4.39 -21.96 -6.88
C GLY A 85 4.00 -21.06 -5.70
N GLN A 86 3.74 -21.61 -4.51
CA GLN A 86 3.44 -20.86 -3.30
C GLN A 86 4.60 -20.86 -2.29
N LEU A 87 4.56 -19.86 -1.39
CA LEU A 87 5.39 -19.75 -0.21
C LEU A 87 4.46 -19.81 1.01
N LEU A 88 4.91 -20.43 2.10
CA LEU A 88 4.27 -20.22 3.40
C LEU A 88 4.99 -19.09 4.12
N VAL A 89 4.27 -18.02 4.41
CA VAL A 89 4.79 -16.85 5.12
C VAL A 89 4.21 -16.83 6.53
N LYS A 90 5.06 -16.71 7.54
CA LYS A 90 4.66 -16.33 8.89
C LYS A 90 4.50 -14.80 8.91
N ASN A 91 3.27 -14.33 9.05
CA ASN A 91 2.97 -12.90 9.00
C ASN A 91 3.44 -12.21 10.27
N ASN A 92 4.09 -11.07 10.10
CA ASN A 92 4.41 -10.14 11.17
C ASN A 92 3.34 -9.03 11.23
N ILE A 93 2.89 -8.56 10.06
CA ILE A 93 1.88 -7.51 9.91
C ILE A 93 1.02 -7.79 8.68
N SER A 94 -0.25 -7.39 8.74
CA SER A 94 -1.19 -7.40 7.62
C SER A 94 -1.78 -6.00 7.44
N GLY A 95 -1.95 -5.61 6.18
CA GLY A 95 -2.65 -4.36 5.85
C GLY A 95 -4.15 -4.50 6.07
N VAL A 96 -4.78 -3.47 6.62
CA VAL A 96 -6.24 -3.35 6.76
C VAL A 96 -6.74 -2.39 5.70
N ASN A 97 -7.54 -2.90 4.76
CA ASN A 97 -7.90 -2.19 3.55
C ASN A 97 -9.42 -2.05 3.42
N TYR A 98 -9.87 -0.96 2.79
CA TYR A 98 -11.31 -0.74 2.60
C TYR A 98 -11.97 -1.85 1.77
N ILE A 99 -11.21 -2.44 0.82
CA ILE A 99 -11.67 -3.57 0.00
C ILE A 99 -12.07 -4.79 0.85
N ASP A 100 -11.50 -4.97 2.05
CA ASP A 100 -11.87 -6.06 2.96
C ASP A 100 -13.34 -5.94 3.36
N THR A 101 -13.86 -4.71 3.47
CA THR A 101 -15.29 -4.47 3.75
C THR A 101 -16.18 -4.93 2.60
N TYR A 102 -15.75 -4.79 1.34
CA TYR A 102 -16.55 -5.17 0.17
C TYR A 102 -16.73 -6.68 0.07
N PHE A 103 -15.68 -7.45 0.38
CA PHE A 103 -15.78 -8.90 0.43
C PHE A 103 -16.58 -9.39 1.65
N ARG A 104 -16.45 -8.71 2.79
CA ARG A 104 -17.21 -9.04 4.00
C ARG A 104 -18.71 -8.75 3.85
N THR A 105 -19.09 -7.63 3.25
CA THR A 105 -20.51 -7.24 3.07
C THR A 105 -21.15 -7.89 1.85
N GLY A 106 -20.36 -8.47 0.93
CA GLY A 106 -20.84 -9.14 -0.27
C GLY A 106 -21.02 -8.20 -1.47
N LEU A 107 -20.55 -6.95 -1.39
CA LEU A 107 -20.45 -6.08 -2.56
C LEU A 107 -19.54 -6.73 -3.62
N TYR A 108 -18.44 -7.34 -3.19
CA TYR A 108 -17.62 -8.20 -4.04
C TYR A 108 -17.83 -9.68 -3.67
N PRO A 109 -18.08 -10.54 -4.67
CA PRO A 109 -18.32 -11.95 -4.43
C PRO A 109 -17.06 -12.64 -3.92
N SER A 110 -17.25 -13.54 -2.94
CA SER A 110 -16.20 -14.40 -2.39
C SER A 110 -16.84 -15.63 -1.76
N ALA A 111 -16.14 -16.76 -1.81
CA ALA A 111 -16.58 -17.97 -1.12
C ALA A 111 -16.37 -17.82 0.38
N LYS A 112 -17.30 -18.34 1.18
CA LYS A 112 -17.19 -18.42 2.65
C LYS A 112 -17.05 -19.89 3.10
N PRO A 113 -16.39 -20.17 4.24
CA PRO A 113 -15.67 -19.23 5.10
C PRO A 113 -14.41 -18.66 4.42
N GLU A 114 -14.01 -17.45 4.78
CA GLU A 114 -12.77 -16.83 4.29
C GLU A 114 -11.96 -16.16 5.41
N ILE A 115 -10.64 -16.05 5.20
CA ILE A 115 -9.76 -15.16 5.95
C ILE A 115 -9.54 -13.90 5.08
N LEU A 116 -9.86 -12.72 5.65
CA LEU A 116 -9.65 -11.42 5.02
C LEU A 116 -8.18 -10.96 5.09
N GLY A 117 -7.90 -9.73 4.64
CA GLY A 117 -6.55 -9.18 4.56
C GLY A 117 -5.92 -9.48 3.21
N ARG A 118 -5.57 -8.42 2.48
CA ARG A 118 -5.16 -8.48 1.06
C ARG A 118 -3.66 -8.33 0.81
N GLU A 119 -2.92 -8.01 1.86
CA GLU A 119 -1.48 -7.83 1.84
C GLU A 119 -0.91 -8.10 3.23
N GLY A 120 0.37 -8.45 3.28
CA GLY A 120 1.09 -8.58 4.53
C GLY A 120 2.59 -8.66 4.32
N ALA A 121 3.32 -8.49 5.41
CA ALA A 121 4.75 -8.67 5.48
C ALA A 121 5.09 -9.71 6.55
N GLY A 122 6.14 -10.48 6.28
CA GLY A 122 6.54 -11.56 7.16
C GLY A 122 7.76 -12.31 6.68
N THR A 123 7.99 -13.47 7.27
CA THR A 123 9.14 -14.33 6.96
C THR A 123 8.69 -15.60 6.27
N VAL A 124 9.36 -15.98 5.18
CA VAL A 124 9.14 -17.26 4.51
C VAL A 124 9.58 -18.40 5.44
N VAL A 125 8.66 -19.31 5.77
CA VAL A 125 8.92 -20.46 6.66
C VAL A 125 8.87 -21.81 5.94
N ALA A 126 8.23 -21.89 4.78
CA ALA A 126 8.26 -23.05 3.90
C ALA A 126 8.05 -22.65 2.44
N LEU A 127 8.46 -23.53 1.53
CA LEU A 127 8.25 -23.40 0.09
C LEU A 127 7.31 -24.52 -0.37
N GLY A 128 6.45 -24.23 -1.34
CA GLY A 128 5.75 -25.26 -2.08
C GLY A 128 6.69 -26.17 -2.85
N SER A 129 6.23 -27.37 -3.17
CA SER A 129 6.96 -28.31 -4.04
C SER A 129 7.11 -27.72 -5.45
N GLY A 130 8.12 -28.18 -6.20
CA GLY A 130 8.29 -27.81 -7.61
C GLY A 130 9.23 -26.62 -7.82
N PRO A 131 9.21 -26.03 -9.03
CA PRO A 131 10.16 -25.00 -9.43
C PRO A 131 10.05 -23.72 -8.59
N ASN A 132 11.19 -23.09 -8.32
CA ASN A 132 11.28 -21.80 -7.63
C ASN A 132 11.93 -20.73 -8.55
N PRO A 133 11.20 -20.26 -9.58
CA PRO A 133 11.76 -19.34 -10.56
C PRO A 133 12.07 -17.94 -9.99
N TYR A 134 11.49 -17.60 -8.83
CA TYR A 134 11.68 -16.31 -8.17
C TYR A 134 12.82 -16.32 -7.13
N GLY A 135 13.43 -17.47 -6.86
CA GLY A 135 14.61 -17.60 -6.00
C GLY A 135 14.37 -17.29 -4.52
N PHE A 136 13.15 -17.51 -4.02
CA PHE A 136 12.82 -17.35 -2.60
C PHE A 136 13.43 -18.45 -1.73
N LYS A 137 13.74 -18.15 -0.48
CA LYS A 137 14.32 -19.08 0.48
C LYS A 137 13.64 -18.94 1.82
N VAL A 138 13.63 -20.02 2.60
CA VAL A 138 13.23 -19.96 4.02
C VAL A 138 14.13 -18.94 4.73
N GLY A 139 13.52 -18.06 5.51
CA GLY A 139 14.17 -16.93 6.18
C GLY A 139 14.11 -15.60 5.41
N ASP A 140 13.71 -15.58 4.13
CA ASP A 140 13.51 -14.32 3.41
C ASP A 140 12.40 -13.48 4.07
N ARG A 141 12.67 -12.20 4.32
CA ARG A 141 11.65 -11.18 4.64
C ARG A 141 10.93 -10.75 3.36
N VAL A 142 9.61 -10.83 3.35
CA VAL A 142 8.81 -10.60 2.15
C VAL A 142 7.55 -9.81 2.42
N ALA A 143 7.14 -9.01 1.42
CA ALA A 143 5.81 -8.44 1.30
C ALA A 143 5.06 -9.18 0.19
N TRP A 144 3.78 -9.42 0.38
CA TRP A 144 2.97 -10.22 -0.54
C TRP A 144 1.56 -9.64 -0.71
N MET A 145 0.90 -10.02 -1.81
CA MET A 145 -0.49 -9.61 -2.11
C MET A 145 -1.36 -10.80 -2.53
N THR A 146 -2.28 -11.20 -1.65
CA THR A 146 -3.30 -12.27 -1.84
C THR A 146 -4.35 -12.15 -0.73
N THR A 147 -5.38 -13.00 -0.66
CA THR A 147 -6.27 -13.07 0.51
C THR A 147 -5.65 -13.91 1.62
N GLY A 148 -6.03 -13.67 2.87
CA GLY A 148 -5.67 -14.50 4.02
C GLY A 148 -4.68 -13.86 5.00
N GLY A 149 -4.54 -12.54 4.98
CA GLY A 149 -3.59 -11.80 5.83
C GLY A 149 -3.97 -11.69 7.29
N TYR A 150 -5.24 -11.82 7.64
CA TYR A 150 -5.69 -11.81 9.04
C TYR A 150 -5.48 -13.18 9.71
N ALA A 151 -4.27 -13.72 9.58
CA ALA A 151 -3.83 -14.99 10.13
C ALA A 151 -2.33 -14.95 10.42
N GLU A 152 -1.85 -15.82 11.33
CA GLU A 152 -0.41 -15.90 11.64
C GLU A 152 0.40 -16.48 10.47
N TYR A 153 -0.20 -17.30 9.61
CA TYR A 153 0.45 -17.87 8.43
C TYR A 153 -0.44 -17.78 7.19
N THR A 154 0.15 -17.42 6.06
CA THR A 154 -0.55 -17.36 4.77
C THR A 154 0.25 -18.11 3.70
N ALA A 155 -0.42 -18.96 2.94
CA ALA A 155 0.13 -19.51 1.70
C ALA A 155 -0.05 -18.48 0.58
N VAL A 156 1.05 -17.93 0.09
CA VAL A 156 1.06 -16.80 -0.84
C VAL A 156 1.65 -17.21 -2.19
N PRO A 157 1.11 -16.73 -3.32
CA PRO A 157 1.73 -16.97 -4.62
C PRO A 157 3.11 -16.31 -4.69
N ALA A 158 4.16 -17.07 -5.05
CA ALA A 158 5.50 -16.52 -5.21
C ALA A 158 5.53 -15.38 -6.25
N ALA A 159 4.69 -15.46 -7.29
CA ALA A 159 4.53 -14.44 -8.32
C ALA A 159 3.97 -13.10 -7.82
N LYS A 160 3.30 -13.08 -6.66
CA LYS A 160 2.74 -11.87 -6.02
C LYS A 160 3.48 -11.51 -4.73
N THR A 161 4.72 -11.96 -4.61
CA THR A 161 5.57 -11.75 -3.44
C THR A 161 6.85 -11.03 -3.86
N VAL A 162 7.38 -10.17 -2.99
CA VAL A 162 8.66 -9.49 -3.18
C VAL A 162 9.46 -9.50 -1.88
N LYS A 163 10.79 -9.51 -1.99
CA LYS A 163 11.67 -9.38 -0.83
C LYS A 163 11.65 -7.94 -0.31
N ILE A 164 11.61 -7.79 1.01
CA ILE A 164 11.74 -6.50 1.68
C ILE A 164 13.23 -6.24 1.90
N PRO A 165 13.79 -5.11 1.41
CA PRO A 165 15.16 -4.71 1.72
C PRO A 165 15.37 -4.51 3.23
N ASP A 166 16.59 -4.72 3.71
CA ASP A 166 16.91 -4.63 5.14
C ASP A 166 16.67 -3.21 5.71
N GLU A 167 16.76 -2.18 4.87
CA GLU A 167 16.54 -0.79 5.24
C GLU A 167 15.06 -0.41 5.40
N ILE A 168 14.13 -1.29 5.03
CA ILE A 168 12.70 -1.03 5.06
C ILE A 168 12.06 -1.90 6.16
N THR A 169 11.36 -1.24 7.08
CA THR A 169 10.59 -1.93 8.13
C THR A 169 9.37 -2.63 7.53
N ASP A 170 8.81 -3.61 8.23
CA ASP A 170 7.60 -4.28 7.75
C ASP A 170 6.42 -3.29 7.71
N GLU A 171 6.38 -2.36 8.66
CA GLU A 171 5.42 -1.25 8.75
C GLU A 171 5.52 -0.32 7.55
N ASP A 172 6.72 0.15 7.21
CA ASP A 172 6.93 1.05 6.05
C ASP A 172 6.58 0.34 4.74
N ALA A 173 6.92 -0.94 4.62
CA ALA A 173 6.57 -1.74 3.45
C ALA A 173 5.05 -1.80 3.27
N ILE A 174 4.31 -2.22 4.30
CA ILE A 174 2.86 -2.44 4.21
C ILE A 174 2.05 -1.14 4.23
N ALA A 175 2.57 -0.05 4.81
CA ALA A 175 1.94 1.26 4.72
C ALA A 175 1.77 1.75 3.27
N GLY A 176 2.66 1.32 2.36
CA GLY A 176 2.68 1.77 0.96
C GLY A 176 2.42 0.69 -0.09
N PHE A 177 2.38 -0.60 0.25
CA PHE A 177 2.46 -1.66 -0.77
C PHE A 177 1.23 -1.74 -1.69
N LEU A 178 0.05 -2.12 -1.18
CA LEU A 178 -1.17 -2.21 -2.00
C LEU A 178 -1.59 -0.84 -2.53
N SER A 179 -1.63 0.17 -1.67
CA SER A 179 -2.06 1.52 -2.05
C SER A 179 -1.09 2.15 -3.05
N GLY A 180 0.22 1.96 -2.88
CA GLY A 180 1.26 2.45 -3.79
C GLY A 180 1.16 1.85 -5.19
N LEU A 181 0.97 0.53 -5.29
CA LEU A 181 0.74 -0.13 -6.58
C LEU A 181 -0.53 0.38 -7.27
N THR A 182 -1.59 0.61 -6.49
CA THR A 182 -2.83 1.20 -6.99
C THR A 182 -2.57 2.57 -7.60
N VAL A 183 -2.03 3.51 -6.82
CA VAL A 183 -1.87 4.91 -7.27
C VAL A 183 -0.92 5.06 -8.46
N ILE A 184 0.14 4.24 -8.53
CA ILE A 184 1.06 4.25 -9.67
C ILE A 184 0.35 3.77 -10.94
N THR A 185 -0.43 2.69 -10.85
CA THR A 185 -1.19 2.17 -12.01
C THR A 185 -2.21 3.21 -12.48
N LEU A 186 -2.94 3.83 -11.56
CA LEU A 186 -3.95 4.83 -11.87
C LEU A 186 -3.36 6.09 -12.53
N ALA A 187 -2.21 6.56 -12.04
CA ALA A 187 -1.56 7.79 -12.52
C ALA A 187 -0.72 7.61 -13.80
N LYS A 188 -0.27 6.38 -14.11
CA LYS A 188 0.62 6.12 -15.26
C LYS A 188 -0.01 5.31 -16.37
N GLU A 189 -0.96 4.44 -16.06
CA GLU A 189 -1.48 3.46 -17.01
C GLU A 189 -2.98 3.68 -17.29
N THR A 190 -3.79 3.93 -16.26
CA THR A 190 -5.24 4.17 -16.45
C THR A 190 -5.51 5.52 -17.11
N TYR A 191 -4.98 6.58 -16.51
CA TYR A 191 -4.86 7.89 -17.14
C TYR A 191 -3.42 8.31 -16.98
N ALA A 192 -2.68 8.37 -18.09
CA ALA A 192 -1.28 8.75 -18.07
C ALA A 192 -1.16 10.25 -17.81
N VAL A 193 -1.06 10.63 -16.53
CA VAL A 193 -1.02 12.02 -16.07
C VAL A 193 0.15 12.75 -16.70
N GLN A 194 -0.13 13.91 -17.26
CA GLN A 194 0.86 14.80 -17.86
C GLN A 194 1.16 15.99 -16.94
N LYS A 195 2.35 16.56 -17.11
CA LYS A 195 2.71 17.80 -16.44
C LYS A 195 1.71 18.90 -16.82
N GLY A 196 1.16 19.56 -15.81
CA GLY A 196 0.21 20.67 -15.97
C GLY A 196 -1.26 20.26 -16.01
N ASP A 197 -1.58 18.96 -16.04
CA ASP A 197 -2.96 18.48 -15.93
C ASP A 197 -3.58 18.95 -14.61
N TRP A 198 -4.82 19.41 -14.66
CA TRP A 198 -5.65 19.58 -13.49
C TRP A 198 -6.27 18.24 -13.10
N VAL A 199 -6.10 17.87 -11.84
CA VAL A 199 -6.56 16.60 -11.27
C VAL A 199 -7.46 16.87 -10.08
N LEU A 200 -8.68 16.36 -10.11
CA LEU A 200 -9.53 16.27 -8.93
C LEU A 200 -9.28 14.93 -8.23
N LEU A 201 -8.89 14.96 -6.97
CA LEU A 201 -8.68 13.76 -6.15
C LEU A 201 -9.64 13.77 -4.97
N HIS A 202 -10.64 12.88 -5.00
CA HIS A 202 -11.52 12.69 -3.86
C HIS A 202 -10.84 11.89 -2.75
N ALA A 203 -11.25 12.18 -1.50
CA ALA A 203 -10.69 11.56 -0.31
C ALA A 203 -9.15 11.62 -0.26
N ALA A 204 -8.59 12.79 -0.59
CA ALA A 204 -7.14 13.00 -0.73
C ALA A 204 -6.35 12.76 0.57
N ALA A 205 -7.01 12.78 1.74
CA ALA A 205 -6.42 12.43 3.03
C ALA A 205 -6.60 10.94 3.43
N GLY A 206 -7.24 10.13 2.58
CA GLY A 206 -7.45 8.70 2.80
C GLY A 206 -6.23 7.86 2.44
N GLY A 207 -6.31 6.54 2.68
CA GLY A 207 -5.17 5.61 2.53
C GLY A 207 -4.49 5.66 1.17
N ALA A 208 -5.26 5.61 0.07
CA ALA A 208 -4.68 5.80 -1.26
C ALA A 208 -4.45 7.29 -1.60
N GLY A 209 -5.35 8.18 -1.15
CA GLY A 209 -5.34 9.60 -1.51
C GLY A 209 -4.06 10.34 -1.11
N PHE A 210 -3.50 10.04 0.07
CA PHE A 210 -2.32 10.76 0.54
C PHE A 210 -1.06 10.38 -0.28
N LEU A 211 -0.93 9.11 -0.69
CA LEU A 211 0.11 8.66 -1.61
C LEU A 211 -0.14 9.22 -3.02
N MET A 212 -1.38 9.18 -3.48
CA MET A 212 -1.78 9.68 -4.80
C MET A 212 -1.41 11.15 -4.97
N THR A 213 -1.66 11.98 -3.95
CA THR A 213 -1.28 13.40 -3.97
C THR A 213 0.21 13.57 -4.28
N GLN A 214 1.08 12.86 -3.57
CA GLN A 214 2.53 12.93 -3.78
C GLN A 214 2.95 12.44 -5.16
N VAL A 215 2.36 11.34 -5.64
CA VAL A 215 2.61 10.82 -6.99
C VAL A 215 2.21 11.83 -8.06
N LEU A 216 1.01 12.39 -7.97
CA LEU A 216 0.53 13.42 -8.91
C LEU A 216 1.43 14.66 -8.92
N LYS A 217 1.86 15.13 -7.74
CA LYS A 217 2.80 16.26 -7.65
C LYS A 217 4.16 15.94 -8.24
N SER A 218 4.67 14.72 -8.05
CA SER A 218 5.94 14.29 -8.67
C SER A 218 5.89 14.25 -10.20
N LEU A 219 4.70 14.05 -10.78
CA LEU A 219 4.45 14.10 -12.23
C LEU A 219 4.22 15.52 -12.74
N GLY A 220 4.20 16.52 -11.85
CA GLY A 220 3.99 17.93 -12.20
C GLY A 220 2.53 18.29 -12.48
N ALA A 221 1.57 17.48 -12.01
CA ALA A 221 0.15 17.81 -12.09
C ALA A 221 -0.22 18.93 -11.10
N LYS A 222 -1.35 19.58 -11.37
CA LYS A 222 -2.04 20.50 -10.47
C LYS A 222 -3.18 19.75 -9.79
N VAL A 223 -3.17 19.65 -8.48
CA VAL A 223 -4.04 18.79 -7.68
C VAL A 223 -5.06 19.62 -6.91
N ILE A 224 -6.33 19.33 -7.13
CA ILE A 224 -7.47 19.76 -6.31
C ILE A 224 -7.87 18.54 -5.47
N GLY A 225 -7.58 18.56 -4.17
CA GLY A 225 -7.93 17.48 -3.26
C GLY A 225 -9.21 17.76 -2.46
N THR A 226 -10.08 16.77 -2.27
CA THR A 226 -11.16 16.88 -1.26
C THR A 226 -10.79 16.15 0.02
N ALA A 227 -11.06 16.78 1.17
CA ALA A 227 -10.77 16.26 2.49
C ALA A 227 -11.84 16.72 3.50
N GLY A 228 -12.00 15.99 4.61
CA GLY A 228 -13.05 16.30 5.60
C GLY A 228 -12.47 16.82 6.90
N GLY A 229 -12.58 18.11 7.14
CA GLY A 229 -12.12 18.80 8.34
C GLY A 229 -10.71 19.39 8.24
N PRO A 230 -10.37 20.34 9.13
CA PRO A 230 -9.17 21.16 9.03
C PRO A 230 -7.86 20.36 9.11
N GLU A 231 -7.81 19.33 9.94
CA GLU A 231 -6.61 18.48 10.09
C GLU A 231 -6.27 17.74 8.79
N LYS A 232 -7.28 17.13 8.15
CA LYS A 232 -7.11 16.42 6.88
C LYS A 232 -6.78 17.39 5.74
N VAL A 233 -7.35 18.59 5.77
CA VAL A 233 -7.01 19.65 4.82
C VAL A 233 -5.55 20.07 4.96
N ALA A 234 -5.08 20.27 6.19
CA ALA A 234 -3.69 20.62 6.46
C ALA A 234 -2.72 19.53 6.00
N LEU A 235 -3.07 18.26 6.23
CA LEU A 235 -2.31 17.11 5.71
C LEU A 235 -2.22 17.15 4.18
N VAL A 236 -3.34 17.27 3.47
CA VAL A 236 -3.33 17.23 1.98
C VAL A 236 -2.55 18.42 1.41
N LYS A 237 -2.62 19.59 2.06
CA LYS A 237 -1.79 20.75 1.70
C LYS A 237 -0.30 20.47 1.91
N SER A 238 0.10 19.85 3.02
CA SER A 238 1.52 19.56 3.30
C SER A 238 2.11 18.55 2.30
N LEU A 239 1.27 17.71 1.68
CA LEU A 239 1.64 16.79 0.60
C LEU A 239 1.80 17.49 -0.77
N GLY A 240 1.49 18.78 -0.87
CA GLY A 240 1.72 19.61 -2.05
C GLY A 240 0.51 19.82 -2.96
N ALA A 241 -0.72 19.49 -2.51
CA ALA A 241 -1.92 19.82 -3.28
C ALA A 241 -2.06 21.34 -3.47
N ASP A 242 -2.41 21.76 -4.68
CA ASP A 242 -2.51 23.18 -5.05
C ASP A 242 -3.77 23.82 -4.46
N VAL A 243 -4.88 23.07 -4.44
CA VAL A 243 -6.13 23.47 -3.80
C VAL A 243 -6.65 22.30 -2.98
N VAL A 244 -7.17 22.59 -1.78
CA VAL A 244 -7.81 21.58 -0.94
C VAL A 244 -9.17 22.08 -0.48
N ILE A 245 -10.20 21.31 -0.79
CA ILE A 245 -11.60 21.60 -0.47
C ILE A 245 -12.00 20.80 0.77
N ASP A 246 -12.35 21.51 1.85
CA ASP A 246 -12.98 20.90 3.02
C ASP A 246 -14.47 20.63 2.74
N TYR A 247 -14.83 19.41 2.38
CA TYR A 247 -16.23 19.06 2.08
C TYR A 247 -17.16 19.12 3.30
N ARG A 248 -16.64 19.34 4.52
CA ARG A 248 -17.44 19.56 5.72
C ARG A 248 -17.74 21.03 5.99
N SER A 249 -17.05 21.96 5.32
CA SER A 249 -17.34 23.38 5.43
C SER A 249 -18.53 23.76 4.56
N GLU A 250 -19.26 24.83 4.91
CA GLU A 250 -20.41 25.30 4.11
C GLU A 250 -20.02 25.58 2.66
N GLU A 251 -18.88 26.22 2.45
CA GLU A 251 -18.38 26.51 1.11
C GLU A 251 -17.94 25.25 0.34
N GLY A 252 -17.49 24.20 1.04
CA GLY A 252 -17.05 22.96 0.41
C GLY A 252 -18.16 21.99 0.08
N LYS A 253 -19.40 22.25 0.52
CA LYS A 253 -20.58 21.49 0.06
C LYS A 253 -20.78 21.64 -1.44
N ASP A 254 -20.51 22.83 -1.98
CA ASP A 254 -20.49 23.10 -3.43
C ASP A 254 -19.04 23.05 -3.96
N TRP A 255 -18.41 21.89 -3.82
CA TRP A 255 -17.05 21.67 -4.30
C TRP A 255 -16.94 21.75 -5.82
N VAL A 256 -18.01 21.45 -6.56
CA VAL A 256 -18.03 21.51 -8.03
C VAL A 256 -17.82 22.94 -8.50
N LYS A 257 -18.51 23.91 -7.90
CA LYS A 257 -18.28 25.33 -8.17
C LYS A 257 -16.83 25.73 -7.93
N LYS A 258 -16.26 25.33 -6.80
CA LYS A 258 -14.83 25.60 -6.50
C LYS A 258 -13.88 25.01 -7.54
N VAL A 259 -14.14 23.78 -8.00
CA VAL A 259 -13.36 23.16 -9.07
C VAL A 259 -13.44 23.98 -10.36
N LYS A 260 -14.63 24.42 -10.75
CA LYS A 260 -14.84 25.25 -11.94
C LYS A 260 -14.15 26.61 -11.82
N GLU A 261 -14.23 27.27 -10.67
CA GLU A 261 -13.54 28.54 -10.42
C GLU A 261 -12.02 28.40 -10.55
N VAL A 262 -11.44 27.36 -9.95
CA VAL A 262 -9.99 27.09 -10.00
C VAL A 262 -9.50 26.73 -11.41
N THR A 263 -10.38 26.18 -12.24
CA THR A 263 -10.07 25.72 -13.60
C THR A 263 -10.57 26.67 -14.69
N ASP A 264 -10.94 27.90 -14.35
CA ASP A 264 -11.48 28.90 -15.28
C ASP A 264 -12.67 28.38 -16.10
N GLY A 265 -13.52 27.56 -15.48
CA GLY A 265 -14.69 26.93 -16.08
C GLY A 265 -14.39 25.75 -17.01
N ARG A 266 -13.12 25.42 -17.26
CA ARG A 266 -12.72 24.32 -18.16
C ARG A 266 -13.05 22.94 -17.59
N GLY A 267 -13.01 22.79 -16.27
CA GLY A 267 -13.02 21.49 -15.58
C GLY A 267 -11.64 20.82 -15.55
N VAL A 268 -11.55 19.71 -14.80
CA VAL A 268 -10.30 18.96 -14.61
C VAL A 268 -10.04 17.98 -15.75
N ASP A 269 -8.77 17.69 -16.01
CA ASP A 269 -8.35 16.74 -17.04
C ASP A 269 -8.67 15.29 -16.63
N VAL A 270 -8.53 14.98 -15.33
CA VAL A 270 -8.91 13.69 -14.75
C VAL A 270 -9.49 13.84 -13.33
N VAL A 271 -10.47 13.00 -13.01
CA VAL A 271 -10.99 12.79 -11.64
C VAL A 271 -10.55 11.42 -11.16
N TYR A 272 -9.98 11.34 -9.95
CA TYR A 272 -9.76 10.09 -9.23
C TYR A 272 -10.76 9.98 -8.08
N ASP A 273 -11.68 9.03 -8.19
CA ASP A 273 -12.83 8.90 -7.29
C ASP A 273 -12.82 7.54 -6.56
N SER A 274 -12.58 7.58 -5.25
CA SER A 274 -12.70 6.43 -4.34
C SER A 274 -13.96 6.44 -3.48
N VAL A 275 -14.79 7.48 -3.62
CA VAL A 275 -15.99 7.69 -2.79
C VAL A 275 -17.18 6.99 -3.44
N GLY A 276 -17.41 7.22 -4.73
CA GLY A 276 -18.45 6.54 -5.50
C GLY A 276 -19.77 7.29 -5.50
N LYS A 277 -20.83 6.67 -4.96
CA LYS A 277 -22.23 7.16 -5.07
C LYS A 277 -22.40 8.67 -4.82
N ASP A 278 -21.80 9.22 -3.77
CA ASP A 278 -22.10 10.57 -3.30
C ASP A 278 -21.35 11.67 -4.09
N THR A 279 -20.31 11.29 -4.83
CA THR A 279 -19.49 12.21 -5.63
C THR A 279 -19.73 12.07 -7.13
N TRP A 280 -20.37 10.99 -7.57
CA TRP A 280 -20.46 10.61 -8.98
C TRP A 280 -20.99 11.71 -9.92
N GLU A 281 -22.16 12.28 -9.63
CA GLU A 281 -22.77 13.32 -10.48
C GLU A 281 -21.90 14.58 -10.52
N GLY A 282 -21.35 14.99 -9.38
CA GLY A 282 -20.43 16.12 -9.33
C GLY A 282 -19.13 15.84 -10.10
N SER A 283 -18.63 14.60 -10.08
CA SER A 283 -17.43 14.19 -10.82
C SER A 283 -17.66 14.32 -12.33
N LEU A 284 -18.85 13.95 -12.82
CA LEU A 284 -19.27 14.17 -14.21
C LEU A 284 -19.37 15.65 -14.57
N GLU A 285 -19.82 16.49 -13.64
CA GLU A 285 -19.91 17.94 -13.87
C GLU A 285 -18.55 18.65 -13.81
N ALA A 286 -17.63 18.15 -12.98
CA ALA A 286 -16.32 18.75 -12.75
C ALA A 286 -15.27 18.36 -13.79
N VAL A 287 -15.43 17.22 -14.46
CA VAL A 287 -14.50 16.77 -15.49
C VAL A 287 -14.68 17.57 -16.78
N LYS A 288 -13.58 17.95 -17.43
CA LYS A 288 -13.62 18.69 -18.70
C LYS A 288 -14.23 17.81 -19.80
N ARG A 289 -14.65 18.46 -20.88
CA ARG A 289 -14.98 17.75 -22.13
C ARG A 289 -13.77 16.92 -22.60
N LYS A 290 -13.99 15.62 -22.83
CA LYS A 290 -12.96 14.60 -23.15
C LYS A 290 -11.96 14.33 -22.00
N GLY A 291 -12.28 14.72 -20.76
CA GLY A 291 -11.55 14.28 -19.59
C GLY A 291 -11.93 12.86 -19.19
N THR A 292 -11.27 12.36 -18.14
CA THR A 292 -11.44 10.98 -17.67
C THR A 292 -11.88 10.96 -16.22
N ILE A 293 -12.84 10.11 -15.87
CA ILE A 293 -13.14 9.78 -14.48
C ILE A 293 -12.63 8.38 -14.22
N VAL A 294 -11.68 8.27 -13.31
CA VAL A 294 -11.11 7.02 -12.83
C VAL A 294 -11.76 6.70 -11.50
N TRP A 295 -12.79 5.86 -11.57
CA TRP A 295 -13.48 5.31 -10.41
C TRP A 295 -12.77 4.06 -9.91
N PHE A 296 -12.35 4.06 -8.64
CA PHE A 296 -11.55 2.98 -8.08
C PHE A 296 -11.93 2.59 -6.63
N GLY A 297 -13.05 3.12 -6.13
CA GLY A 297 -13.55 2.80 -4.79
C GLY A 297 -15.03 3.15 -4.60
N ASN A 298 -15.62 2.61 -3.54
CA ASN A 298 -17.06 2.67 -3.24
C ASN A 298 -17.32 3.00 -1.77
N ALA A 299 -16.58 3.96 -1.21
CA ALA A 299 -16.69 4.29 0.22
C ALA A 299 -18.10 4.74 0.65
N SER A 300 -18.86 5.40 -0.23
CA SER A 300 -20.25 5.79 0.02
C SER A 300 -21.28 4.84 -0.63
N GLY A 301 -20.82 3.71 -1.18
CA GLY A 301 -21.61 2.76 -1.95
C GLY A 301 -21.37 2.84 -3.46
N PRO A 302 -21.94 1.87 -4.21
CA PRO A 302 -21.71 1.74 -5.64
C PRO A 302 -22.31 2.91 -6.42
N VAL A 303 -21.60 3.33 -7.47
CA VAL A 303 -22.13 4.25 -8.48
C VAL A 303 -23.39 3.63 -9.11
N PRO A 304 -24.52 4.36 -9.19
CA PRO A 304 -25.73 3.86 -9.82
C PRO A 304 -25.51 3.47 -11.29
N PRO A 305 -26.24 2.47 -11.83
CA PRO A 305 -26.17 2.14 -13.25
C PRO A 305 -26.52 3.35 -14.12
N LEU A 306 -25.68 3.61 -15.12
CA LEU A 306 -25.97 4.63 -16.12
C LEU A 306 -26.90 4.04 -17.19
N PRO A 307 -28.01 4.71 -17.52
CA PRO A 307 -28.78 4.34 -18.69
C PRO A 307 -27.96 4.68 -19.94
N LEU A 308 -27.46 3.65 -20.62
CA LEU A 308 -26.85 3.81 -21.95
C LEU A 308 -27.99 3.86 -22.98
N GLN A 309 -28.03 4.91 -23.79
CA GLN A 309 -28.93 5.04 -24.94
C GLN A 309 -28.29 4.46 -26.20
#